data_AF-A0A5R8MNU0-F1
#
_entry.id   AF-A0A5R8MNU0-F1
#
_cell.length_a   1.000
_cell.length_b   1.000
_cell.length_c   1.000
_cell.angle_alpha   90.00
_cell.angle_beta   90.00
_cell.angle_gamma   90.00
#
_symmetry.space_group_name_H-M   'P 1'
#
loop_
_entity.id
_entity.type
_entity.pdbx_description
1 polymer ?
#
loop_
_entity_poly.entity_id
_entity_poly.type
_entity_poly.pdbx_seq_one_letter_code
_entity_poly.pdbx_strand_id
1 'polypeptide(L)' 'MNNEITIPGETPSCECGNALGHGQVRCSKCLARNRWARKERARNRRNRRRSENRRPPRAPRGLAQAGVTWS' A
#
# COMPACT_ATOMS: atom_id res chain seq x y z
N MET A 1 -0.85 17.61 22.61
CA MET A 1 -1.90 18.33 21.86
C MET A 1 -1.20 19.54 21.26
N ASN A 2 -0.95 19.53 19.95
CA ASN A 2 -0.25 20.62 19.29
C ASN A 2 -1.27 21.73 19.01
N ASN A 3 -1.16 22.85 19.72
CA ASN A 3 -1.93 24.05 19.45
C ASN A 3 -1.32 24.74 18.23
N GLU A 4 -1.91 24.51 17.06
CA GLU A 4 -1.64 25.29 15.86
C GLU A 4 -2.26 26.68 16.07
N ILE A 5 -1.40 27.66 16.34
CA ILE A 5 -1.77 29.08 16.37
C ILE A 5 -1.95 29.50 14.91
N THR A 6 -3.19 29.50 14.42
CA THR A 6 -3.50 30.00 13.07
C THR A 6 -3.31 31.51 13.04
N ILE A 7 -2.28 31.99 12.33
CA ILE A 7 -2.02 33.42 12.15
C ILE A 7 -3.16 34.00 11.26
N PRO A 8 -3.85 35.06 11.69
CA PRO A 8 -4.95 35.63 10.91
C PRO A 8 -4.41 36.27 9.62
N GLY A 9 -4.57 35.56 8.51
CA GLY A 9 -4.10 35.98 7.17
C GLY A 9 -3.45 34.85 6.36
N GLU A 10 -2.96 33.79 7.02
CA GLU A 10 -2.48 32.60 6.33
C GLU A 10 -3.65 31.69 5.96
N THR A 11 -3.81 31.39 4.67
CA THR A 11 -4.74 30.35 4.25
C THR A 11 -4.19 29.01 4.76
N PRO A 12 -4.96 28.24 5.56
CA PRO A 12 -4.48 26.97 6.08
C PRO A 12 -4.14 26.07 4.89
N SER A 13 -2.87 25.69 4.82
CA SER A 13 -2.33 24.87 3.74
C SER A 13 -2.02 23.47 4.27
N CYS A 14 -2.31 22.47 3.45
CA CYS A 14 -1.97 21.09 3.76
C CYS A 14 -0.45 20.93 3.66
N GLU A 15 0.12 19.92 4.34
CA GLU A 15 1.54 19.51 4.19
C GLU A 15 2.02 19.43 2.72
N CYS A 16 1.11 19.13 1.78
CA CYS A 16 1.38 19.06 0.36
C CYS A 16 1.22 20.39 -0.42
N GLY A 17 1.10 21.52 0.27
CA GLY A 17 0.99 22.88 -0.29
C GLY A 17 -0.38 23.25 -0.85
N ASN A 18 -1.35 22.33 -0.81
CA ASN A 18 -2.71 22.57 -1.30
C ASN A 18 -3.55 23.28 -0.25
N ALA A 19 -4.45 24.18 -0.68
CA ALA A 19 -5.44 24.78 0.21
C ALA A 19 -6.25 23.71 0.94
N LEU A 20 -6.45 23.91 2.24
CA LEU A 20 -7.36 23.12 3.05
C LEU A 20 -8.77 23.71 2.94
N GLY A 21 -9.78 22.84 2.91
CA GLY A 21 -11.15 23.28 3.15
C GLY A 21 -11.33 23.70 4.61
N HIS A 22 -12.35 24.51 4.89
CA HIS A 22 -12.69 24.90 6.26
C HIS A 22 -12.81 23.67 7.19
N GLY A 23 -12.07 23.69 8.30
CA GLY A 23 -12.07 22.61 9.30
C GLY A 23 -11.39 21.31 8.87
N GLN A 24 -10.72 21.26 7.71
CA GLN A 24 -9.98 20.08 7.29
C GLN A 24 -8.52 20.15 7.74
N VAL A 25 -8.02 19.05 8.32
CA VAL A 25 -6.60 18.89 8.67
C VAL A 25 -5.76 18.49 7.46
N ARG A 26 -6.37 17.85 6.45
CA ARG A 26 -5.68 17.37 5.23
C ARG A 26 -6.53 17.61 4.00
N CYS A 27 -5.90 18.00 2.90
CA CYS A 27 -6.60 18.23 1.65
C CYS A 27 -7.06 16.91 1.01
N SER A 28 -8.04 17.00 0.11
CA SER A 28 -8.61 15.86 -0.62
C SER A 28 -7.54 14.98 -1.31
N LYS A 29 -6.52 15.59 -1.92
CA LYS A 29 -5.38 14.92 -2.56
C LYS A 29 -4.60 14.07 -1.56
N CYS A 30 -4.22 14.67 -0.43
CA CYS A 30 -3.45 14.00 0.61
C CYS A 30 -4.28 12.91 1.33
N LEU A 31 -5.60 13.07 1.44
CA LEU A 31 -6.53 12.02 1.89
C LEU A 31 -6.65 10.86 0.89
N ALA A 32 -6.75 11.15 -0.41
CA ALA A 32 -6.81 10.16 -1.47
C ALA A 32 -5.52 9.32 -1.53
N ARG A 33 -4.36 9.98 -1.45
CA ARG A 33 -3.05 9.31 -1.42
C ARG A 33 -2.91 8.38 -0.22
N ASN A 34 -3.34 8.80 0.97
CA ASN A 34 -3.36 7.95 2.15
C ASN A 34 -4.29 6.73 1.98
N ARG A 35 -5.49 6.93 1.41
CA ARG A 35 -6.42 5.83 1.11
C ARG A 35 -5.80 4.84 0.12
N TRP A 36 -5.15 5.32 -0.93
CA TRP A 36 -4.45 4.48 -1.89
C TRP A 36 -3.32 3.68 -1.24
N ALA A 37 -2.45 4.33 -0.45
CA ALA A 37 -1.34 3.65 0.22
C ALA A 37 -1.81 2.54 1.17
N ARG A 38 -2.94 2.74 1.87
CA ARG A 38 -3.57 1.69 2.70
C ARG A 38 -4.06 0.51 1.84
N LYS A 39 -4.70 0.78 0.71
CA LYS A 39 -5.13 -0.26 -0.25
C LYS A 39 -3.95 -1.03 -0.82
N GLU A 40 -2.89 -0.34 -1.21
CA GLU A 40 -1.67 -0.94 -1.76
C GLU A 40 -1.01 -1.89 -0.75
N ARG A 41 -0.85 -1.46 0.51
CA ARG A 41 -0.34 -2.31 1.59
C ARG A 41 -1.21 -3.54 1.83
N ALA A 42 -2.55 -3.38 1.80
CA ALA A 42 -3.47 -4.51 1.94
C ALA A 42 -3.35 -5.51 0.76
N ARG A 43 -3.25 -4.99 -0.47
CA ARG A 43 -3.03 -5.80 -1.68
C ARG A 43 -1.71 -6.58 -1.60
N ASN A 44 -0.62 -5.92 -1.20
CA ASN A 44 0.69 -6.57 -1.07
C ASN A 44 0.67 -7.68 -0.02
N ARG A 45 0.03 -7.46 1.14
CA ARG A 45 -0.16 -8.50 2.15
C ARG A 45 -0.96 -9.69 1.61
N ARG A 46 -2.02 -9.45 0.84
CA ARG A 46 -2.81 -10.51 0.21
C ARG A 46 -2.00 -11.30 -0.83
N ASN A 47 -1.22 -10.60 -1.67
CA ASN A 47 -0.38 -11.23 -2.68
C ASN A 47 0.71 -12.09 -2.04
N ARG A 48 1.36 -11.59 -0.98
CA ARG A 48 2.35 -12.35 -0.22
C ARG A 48 1.76 -13.61 0.40
N ARG A 49 0.61 -13.53 1.07
CA ARG A 49 -0.09 -14.71 1.59
C ARG A 49 -0.46 -15.70 0.49
N ARG A 50 -0.88 -15.19 -0.67
CA ARG A 50 -1.21 -16.04 -1.83
C ARG A 50 0.04 -16.71 -2.39
N SER A 51 1.21 -16.07 -2.40
CA SER A 51 2.45 -16.71 -2.83
C SER A 51 2.95 -17.74 -1.81
N GLU A 52 2.82 -17.46 -0.52
CA GLU A 52 3.17 -18.40 0.57
C GLU A 52 2.28 -19.64 0.54
N ASN A 53 0.97 -19.46 0.34
CA ASN A 53 0.00 -20.57 0.35
C ASN A 53 -0.19 -21.24 -1.02
N ARG A 54 0.36 -20.67 -2.10
CA ARG A 54 0.26 -21.32 -3.41
C ARG A 54 1.18 -22.52 -3.42
N ARG A 55 0.64 -23.64 -3.89
CA ARG A 55 1.45 -24.78 -4.28
C ARG A 55 2.50 -24.27 -5.27
N PRO A 56 3.79 -24.58 -5.06
CA PRO A 56 4.83 -24.20 -6.00
C PRO A 56 4.46 -24.70 -7.41
N PRO A 57 4.90 -23.99 -8.46
CA PRO A 57 4.66 -24.42 -9.83
C PRO A 57 5.03 -25.90 -9.97
N ARG A 58 4.15 -26.70 -10.60
CA ARG A 58 4.48 -28.10 -10.88
C ARG A 58 5.77 -28.11 -11.69
N ALA A 59 6.70 -28.98 -11.30
CA ALA A 59 7.91 -29.22 -12.07
C ALA A 59 7.55 -29.51 -13.54
N PRO A 60 8.40 -29.17 -14.51
CA PRO A 60 8.16 -29.47 -15.91
C PRO A 60 7.80 -30.95 -16.07
N ARG A 61 6.71 -31.23 -16.82
CA ARG A 61 6.34 -32.61 -17.11
C ARG A 61 7.50 -33.24 -17.90
N GLY A 62 8.03 -34.35 -17.40
CA GLY A 62 9.12 -35.09 -18.06
C GLY A 62 10.53 -34.83 -17.51
N LEU A 63 10.71 -33.97 -16.50
CA LEU A 63 11.98 -33.89 -15.78
C LEU A 63 12.00 -34.96 -14.68
N ALA A 64 12.74 -36.06 -14.89
CA ALA A 64 13.10 -36.96 -13.81
C ALA A 64 13.95 -36.18 -12.80
N GLN A 65 13.58 -36.21 -11.51
CA GLN A 65 14.48 -35.72 -10.48
C GLN A 65 15.75 -36.59 -10.50
N ALA A 66 16.91 -35.98 -10.31
CA ALA A 66 18.17 -36.72 -10.20
C ALA A 66 18.02 -37.80 -9.11
N GLY A 67 18.14 -39.07 -9.50
CA GLY A 67 17.95 -40.23 -8.62
C GLY A 67 16.66 -41.05 -8.82
N VAL A 68 15.78 -40.69 -9.75
CA VAL A 68 14.61 -41.52 -10.09
C VAL A 68 14.93 -42.48 -11.23
N THR A 69 15.18 -43.75 -10.89
CA THR A 69 15.22 -44.88 -11.83
C THR A 69 13.86 -45.57 -11.86
N TRP A 70 13.24 -45.67 -13.03
CA TRP A 70 12.07 -46.53 -13.23
C TRP A 70 12.57 -47.93 -13.63
N SER A 71 12.08 -48.96 -12.93
CA SER A 71 12.22 -50.37 -13.31
C SER A 71 11.19 -50.76 -14.37
#